data_AF-F9S2E6-F1
#
_entry.id   AF-F9S2E6-F1
#
_cell.length_a   1.000
_cell.length_b   1.000
_cell.length_c   1.000
_cell.angle_alpha   90.00
_cell.angle_beta   90.00
_cell.angle_gamma   90.00
#
_symmetry.space_group_name_H-M   'P 1'
#
loop_
_entity.id
_entity.type
_entity.pdbx_description
1 polymer ?
#
loop_
_entity_poly.entity_id
_entity_poly.type
_entity_poly.pdbx_seq_one_letter_code
_entity_poly.pdbx_strand_id
1 'polypeptide(L)'
;MRCFNHPEVDAVCSCKSCLIFLCPECAIKIDHGYVCSEECRVNAEAIEQHNQFVLQEREELLRANEVVLRAVVARKKTYSHFIGFYILMALCTLASGFDRSAYSYSVTFIAIFTILICYCAVRIRSLNVHMDELLSDISKNKSVGK
;
A
#
# COMPACT_ATOMS: atom_id res chain seq x y z
N MET A 1 -18.17 37.70 10.70
CA MET A 1 -18.07 36.96 11.97
C MET A 1 -17.26 37.82 12.92
N ARG A 2 -17.66 37.97 14.18
CA ARG A 2 -17.01 38.88 15.15
C ARG A 2 -16.00 38.13 16.02
N CYS A 3 -15.04 38.85 16.60
CA CYS A 3 -14.12 38.27 17.57
C CYS A 3 -14.86 37.86 18.86
N PHE A 4 -14.49 36.72 19.44
CA PHE A 4 -15.05 36.22 20.68
C PHE A 4 -14.81 37.17 21.88
N ASN A 5 -13.64 37.80 21.95
CA ASN A 5 -13.29 38.73 23.02
C ASN A 5 -13.67 40.19 22.71
N HIS A 6 -13.77 40.55 21.44
CA HIS A 6 -14.05 41.91 20.97
C HIS A 6 -15.23 41.89 19.98
N PRO A 7 -16.49 41.89 20.47
CA PRO A 7 -17.68 41.76 19.62
C PRO A 7 -17.81 42.87 18.56
N GLU A 8 -17.20 44.02 18.81
CA GLU A 8 -17.16 45.18 17.92
C GLU A 8 -16.18 45.04 16.75
N VAL A 9 -15.21 44.11 16.85
CA VAL A 9 -14.16 43.92 15.84
C VAL A 9 -14.45 42.67 15.00
N ASP A 10 -14.17 42.77 13.70
CA ASP A 10 -14.26 41.62 12.80
C ASP A 10 -13.11 40.64 13.05
N ALA A 11 -13.46 39.35 13.06
CA ALA A 11 -12.47 38.30 13.19
C ALA A 11 -11.74 38.04 11.87
N VAL A 12 -10.45 37.73 11.97
CA VAL A 12 -9.56 37.45 10.83
C VAL A 12 -9.14 35.98 10.76
N CYS A 13 -9.27 35.23 11.86
CA CYS A 13 -8.92 33.82 11.92
C CYS A 13 -9.78 33.06 12.94
N SER A 14 -9.65 31.74 12.96
CA SER A 14 -10.21 30.87 13.99
C SER A 14 -9.10 30.15 14.76
N CYS A 15 -9.30 29.95 16.06
CA CYS A 15 -8.40 29.16 16.90
C CYS A 15 -8.38 27.70 16.42
N LYS A 16 -7.19 27.15 16.17
CA LYS A 16 -7.05 25.74 15.76
C LYS A 16 -7.53 24.73 16.81
N SER A 17 -7.50 25.07 18.09
CA SER A 17 -7.85 24.15 19.18
C SER A 17 -9.34 24.17 19.52
N CYS A 18 -9.96 25.35 19.59
CA CYS A 18 -11.33 25.51 20.08
C CYS A 18 -12.28 26.16 19.06
N LEU A 19 -11.80 26.46 17.85
CA LEU A 19 -12.58 26.96 16.71
C LEU A 19 -13.28 28.31 16.91
N ILE A 20 -12.97 29.05 17.97
CA ILE A 20 -13.48 30.41 18.19
C ILE A 20 -12.82 31.41 17.25
N PHE A 21 -13.54 32.48 16.90
CA PHE A 21 -13.07 33.52 15.98
C PHE A 21 -12.28 34.63 16.70
N LEU A 22 -11.15 35.04 16.13
CA LEU A 22 -10.19 35.97 16.75
C LEU A 22 -9.88 37.17 15.84
N CYS A 23 -9.79 38.36 16.43
CA CYS A 23 -9.23 39.55 15.79
C CYS A 23 -7.69 39.47 15.79
N PRO A 24 -6.98 40.36 15.06
CA PRO A 24 -5.51 40.36 15.00
C PRO A 24 -4.82 40.46 16.36
N GLU A 25 -5.44 41.14 17.33
CA GLU A 25 -4.88 41.34 18.67
C GLU A 25 -5.01 40.10 19.57
N CYS A 26 -6.07 39.33 19.41
CA CYS A 26 -6.30 38.11 20.19
C CYS A 26 -5.69 36.85 19.55
N ALA A 27 -5.13 36.97 18.35
CA ALA A 27 -4.58 35.84 17.60
C ALA A 27 -3.10 35.63 17.96
N ILE A 28 -2.80 34.50 18.61
CA ILE A 28 -1.42 34.05 18.84
C ILE A 28 -1.01 33.20 17.64
N LYS A 29 0.05 33.61 16.93
CA LYS A 29 0.58 32.88 15.78
C LYS A 29 1.37 31.65 16.22
N ILE A 30 1.10 30.51 15.59
CA ILE A 30 1.86 29.27 15.70
C ILE A 30 2.30 28.81 14.30
N ASP A 31 3.17 27.80 14.21
CA ASP A 31 3.78 27.35 12.94
C ASP A 31 2.77 27.06 11.84
N HIS A 32 1.62 26.48 12.21
CA HIS A 32 0.59 26.08 11.26
C HIS A 32 -0.76 26.77 11.47
N GLY A 33 -0.83 27.95 12.11
CA GLY A 33 -2.10 28.67 12.25
C GLY A 33 -2.12 29.69 13.39
N TYR A 34 -3.29 29.84 14.01
CA TYR A 34 -3.52 30.76 15.11
C TYR A 34 -4.27 30.08 16.27
N VAL A 35 -3.99 30.52 17.49
CA VAL A 35 -4.65 30.07 18.72
C VAL A 35 -5.07 31.25 19.60
N CYS A 36 -6.05 31.03 20.48
CA CYS A 36 -6.60 32.09 21.33
C CYS A 36 -5.90 32.24 22.69
N SER A 37 -5.12 31.23 23.11
CA SER A 37 -4.46 31.20 24.41
C SER A 37 -3.23 30.31 24.39
N GLU A 38 -2.38 30.47 25.40
CA GLU A 38 -1.19 29.64 25.62
C GLU A 38 -1.55 28.17 25.85
N GLU A 39 -2.65 27.88 26.56
CA GLU A 39 -3.15 26.52 26.73
C GLU A 39 -3.56 25.87 25.39
N CYS A 40 -4.22 26.66 24.51
CA CYS A 40 -4.54 26.21 23.17
C CYS A 40 -3.29 26.01 22.29
N ARG A 41 -2.20 26.74 22.55
CA ARG A 41 -0.90 26.52 21.90
C ARG A 41 -0.35 25.15 22.27
N VAL A 42 -0.24 24.86 23.57
CA VAL A 42 0.28 23.58 24.08
C VAL A 42 -0.53 22.40 23.53
N ASN A 43 -1.86 22.51 23.50
CA ASN A 43 -2.72 21.47 22.95
C ASN A 43 -2.52 21.29 21.43
N ALA A 44 -2.43 22.37 20.68
CA ALA A 44 -2.20 22.31 19.23
C ALA A 44 -0.83 21.69 18.91
N GLU A 45 0.21 22.06 19.64
CA GLU A 45 1.56 21.50 19.50
C GLU A 45 1.61 20.02 19.87
N ALA A 46 0.91 19.59 20.94
CA ALA A 46 0.84 18.18 21.32
C ALA A 46 0.15 17.32 20.25
N ILE A 47 -0.95 17.82 19.66
CA ILE A 47 -1.64 17.15 18.55
C ILE A 47 -0.71 17.08 17.34
N GLU A 48 0.03 18.14 17.05
CA GLU A 48 0.96 18.18 15.92
C GLU A 48 2.11 17.19 16.09
N GLN A 49 2.71 17.12 17.28
CA GLN A 49 3.74 16.12 17.60
C GLN A 49 3.21 14.70 17.44
N HIS A 50 2.00 14.42 17.92
CA HIS A 50 1.37 13.12 17.74
C HIS A 50 1.13 12.79 16.26
N ASN A 51 0.65 13.76 15.48
CA ASN A 51 0.45 13.58 14.04
C ASN A 51 1.77 13.32 13.31
N GLN A 52 2.85 14.03 13.67
CA GLN A 52 4.18 13.79 13.10
C GLN A 52 4.67 12.37 13.40
N PHE A 53 4.48 11.89 14.63
CA PHE A 53 4.82 10.51 15.00
C PHE A 53 4.05 9.48 14.17
N VAL A 54 2.73 9.65 14.04
CA VAL A 54 1.88 8.74 13.25
C VAL A 54 2.26 8.77 11.77
N LEU A 55 2.62 9.93 11.23
CA LEU A 55 3.09 10.06 9.84
C LEU A 55 4.42 9.33 9.63
N GLN A 56 5.36 9.41 10.57
CA GLN A 56 6.63 8.69 10.51
C GLN A 56 6.43 7.18 10.55
N GLU A 57 5.63 6.67 11.49
CA GLU A 57 5.32 5.23 11.58
C GLU A 57 4.69 4.70 10.29
N ARG A 58 3.79 5.50 9.69
CA ARG A 58 3.15 5.16 8.43
C ARG A 58 4.13 5.12 7.26
N GLU A 59 5.10 6.02 7.20
CA GLU A 59 6.16 5.97 6.19
C GLU A 59 7.02 4.72 6.32
N GLU A 60 7.35 4.29 7.54
CA GLU A 60 8.12 3.08 7.80
C GLU A 60 7.35 1.82 7.34
N LEU A 61 6.06 1.74 7.65
CA LEU A 61 5.20 0.65 7.19
C LEU A 61 5.11 0.59 5.66
N LEU A 62 5.01 1.75 4.98
CA LEU A 62 5.00 1.80 3.52
C LEU A 62 6.32 1.29 2.92
N ARG A 63 7.46 1.65 3.51
CA ARG A 63 8.78 1.15 3.07
C ARG A 63 8.91 -0.35 3.28
N ALA A 64 8.46 -0.88 4.42
CA ALA A 64 8.49 -2.32 4.69
C ALA A 64 7.63 -3.09 3.67
N ASN A 65 6.43 -2.59 3.38
CA ASN A 65 5.53 -3.20 2.39
C ASN A 65 6.11 -3.18 0.98
N GLU A 66 6.84 -2.14 0.59
CA GLU A 66 7.48 -2.08 -0.72
C GLU A 66 8.50 -3.21 -0.92
N VAL A 67 9.30 -3.51 0.11
CA VAL A 67 10.26 -4.62 0.06
C VAL A 67 9.57 -5.97 -0.13
N VAL A 68 8.46 -6.19 0.60
CA VAL A 68 7.64 -7.40 0.46
C VAL A 68 7.05 -7.50 -0.95
N LEU A 69 6.50 -6.40 -1.48
CA LEU A 69 5.90 -6.37 -2.81
C LEU A 69 6.94 -6.69 -3.89
N ARG A 70 8.14 -6.11 -3.81
CA ARG A 70 9.23 -6.42 -4.75
C ARG A 70 9.59 -7.90 -4.72
N ALA A 71 9.68 -8.50 -3.52
CA ALA A 71 9.97 -9.93 -3.38
C ALA A 71 8.86 -10.83 -3.96
N VAL A 72 7.59 -10.45 -3.80
CA VAL A 72 6.43 -11.18 -4.36
C VAL A 72 6.42 -11.08 -5.89
N VAL A 73 6.63 -9.89 -6.45
CA VAL A 73 6.70 -9.66 -7.89
C VAL A 73 7.85 -10.44 -8.53
N ALA A 74 9.02 -10.47 -7.88
CA ALA A 74 10.15 -11.27 -8.34
C ALA A 74 9.80 -12.76 -8.41
N ARG A 75 9.17 -13.33 -7.37
CA ARG A 75 8.73 -14.74 -7.37
C ARG A 75 7.70 -15.02 -8.47
N LYS A 76 6.74 -14.11 -8.70
CA LYS A 76 5.75 -14.25 -9.77
C LYS A 76 6.42 -14.36 -11.14
N LYS A 77 7.45 -13.55 -11.41
CA LYS A 77 8.22 -13.61 -12.65
C LYS A 77 8.93 -14.96 -12.80
N THR A 78 9.51 -15.48 -11.73
CA THR A 78 10.14 -16.82 -11.72
C THR A 78 9.14 -17.93 -12.06
N TYR A 79 7.92 -17.92 -11.50
CA TYR A 79 6.89 -18.90 -11.86
C TYR A 79 6.46 -18.80 -13.33
N SER A 80 6.39 -17.59 -13.88
CA SER A 80 6.11 -17.39 -15.31
C SER A 80 7.17 -18.04 -16.20
N HIS A 81 8.45 -17.88 -15.85
CA HIS A 81 9.55 -18.54 -16.57
C HIS A 81 9.49 -20.07 -16.47
N PHE A 82 9.15 -20.63 -15.30
CA PHE A 82 8.96 -22.07 -15.14
C PHE A 82 7.82 -22.62 -16.00
N ILE A 83 6.70 -21.91 -16.12
CA ILE A 83 5.59 -22.32 -17.01
C ILE A 83 6.07 -22.40 -18.45
N GLY A 84 6.75 -21.36 -18.95
CA GLY A 84 7.32 -21.36 -20.30
C GLY A 84 8.31 -22.50 -20.53
N PHE A 85 9.18 -22.78 -19.55
CA PHE A 85 10.11 -23.89 -19.59
C PHE A 85 9.41 -25.26 -19.65
N TYR A 86 8.38 -25.49 -18.83
CA TYR A 86 7.63 -26.75 -18.87
C TYR A 86 6.86 -26.96 -20.17
N ILE A 87 6.30 -25.88 -20.75
CA ILE A 87 5.66 -25.94 -22.07
C ILE A 87 6.68 -26.34 -23.13
N LEU A 88 7.86 -25.71 -23.13
CA LEU A 88 8.94 -26.05 -24.07
C LEU A 88 9.38 -27.51 -23.91
N MET A 89 9.59 -27.98 -22.68
CA MET A 89 9.97 -29.37 -22.40
C MET A 89 8.89 -30.37 -22.84
N ALA A 90 7.62 -30.04 -22.66
CA ALA A 90 6.51 -30.86 -23.13
C ALA A 90 6.51 -30.96 -24.67
N LEU A 91 6.76 -29.85 -25.38
CA LEU A 91 6.87 -29.84 -26.85
C LEU A 91 8.08 -30.65 -27.35
N CYS A 92 9.24 -30.52 -26.71
CA CYS A 92 10.43 -31.33 -27.05
C CYS A 92 10.19 -32.83 -26.82
N THR A 93 9.48 -33.17 -25.74
CA THR A 93 9.13 -34.55 -25.42
C THR A 93 8.14 -35.12 -26.45
N LEU A 94 7.15 -34.34 -26.86
CA LEU A 94 6.23 -34.68 -27.96
C LEU A 94 7.01 -34.92 -29.26
N ALA A 95 7.87 -34.01 -29.66
CA ALA A 95 8.67 -34.11 -30.89
C ALA A 95 9.55 -35.37 -30.89
N SER A 96 10.22 -35.65 -29.77
CA SER A 96 11.07 -36.85 -29.60
C SER A 96 10.25 -38.14 -29.57
N GLY A 97 9.03 -38.09 -29.02
CA GLY A 97 8.11 -39.22 -28.98
C GLY A 97 7.60 -39.64 -30.36
N PHE A 98 7.34 -38.67 -31.24
CA PHE A 98 6.95 -38.94 -32.63
C PHE A 98 8.05 -39.66 -33.42
N ASP A 99 9.31 -39.28 -33.21
CA ASP A 99 10.45 -39.86 -33.94
C ASP A 99 10.71 -41.33 -33.58
N ARG A 100 10.55 -41.69 -32.29
CA ARG A 100 10.86 -43.04 -31.79
C ARG A 100 9.68 -44.02 -31.78
N SER A 101 8.48 -43.60 -32.19
CA SER A 101 7.22 -44.37 -32.13
C SER A 101 6.84 -44.96 -30.76
N ALA A 102 7.55 -44.57 -29.69
CA ALA A 102 7.34 -45.05 -28.32
C ALA A 102 6.36 -44.15 -27.55
N TYR A 103 5.07 -44.28 -27.86
CA TYR A 103 4.00 -43.41 -27.33
C TYR A 103 3.76 -43.51 -25.81
N SER A 104 4.10 -44.64 -25.17
CA SER A 104 3.81 -44.84 -23.75
C SER A 104 4.62 -43.89 -22.85
N TYR A 105 5.87 -43.61 -23.19
CA TYR A 105 6.74 -42.73 -22.41
C TYR A 105 6.42 -41.25 -22.61
N SER A 106 6.07 -40.83 -23.83
CA SER A 106 5.74 -39.42 -24.08
C SER A 106 4.48 -39.00 -23.32
N VAL A 107 3.46 -39.87 -23.25
CA VAL A 107 2.20 -39.58 -22.54
C VAL A 107 2.42 -39.36 -21.04
N THR A 108 3.27 -40.15 -20.37
CA THR A 108 3.51 -39.98 -18.93
C THR A 108 4.23 -38.67 -18.62
N PHE A 109 5.23 -38.28 -19.40
CA PHE A 109 5.92 -36.99 -19.23
C PHE A 109 5.00 -35.80 -19.49
N ILE A 110 4.14 -35.87 -20.51
CA ILE A 110 3.16 -34.81 -20.79
C ILE A 110 2.19 -34.64 -19.63
N ALA A 111 1.71 -35.74 -19.03
CA ALA A 111 0.87 -35.69 -17.84
C ALA A 111 1.59 -35.01 -16.66
N ILE A 112 2.85 -35.35 -16.41
CA ILE A 112 3.67 -34.72 -15.36
C ILE A 112 3.82 -33.22 -15.61
N PHE A 113 4.20 -32.81 -16.83
CA PHE A 113 4.33 -31.39 -17.17
C PHE A 113 3.01 -30.64 -17.02
N THR A 114 1.89 -31.27 -17.39
CA THR A 114 0.56 -30.67 -17.24
C THR A 114 0.24 -30.39 -15.76
N ILE A 115 0.51 -31.34 -14.87
CA ILE A 115 0.34 -31.16 -13.42
C ILE A 115 1.23 -30.03 -12.90
N LEU A 116 2.50 -29.97 -13.32
CA LEU A 116 3.43 -28.91 -12.92
C LEU A 116 2.98 -27.52 -13.41
N ILE A 117 2.51 -27.41 -14.65
CA ILE A 117 1.95 -26.17 -15.21
C ILE A 117 0.72 -25.73 -14.40
N CYS A 118 -0.21 -26.65 -14.13
CA CYS A 118 -1.38 -26.37 -13.30
C CYS A 118 -0.99 -25.90 -11.89
N TYR A 119 -0.01 -26.55 -11.26
CA TYR A 119 0.51 -26.14 -9.96
C TYR A 119 1.07 -24.71 -9.99
N CYS A 120 1.90 -24.39 -10.99
CA CYS A 120 2.44 -23.04 -11.15
C CYS A 120 1.32 -22.00 -11.38
N ALA A 121 0.30 -22.33 -12.18
CA ALA A 121 -0.84 -21.44 -12.42
C ALA A 121 -1.65 -21.17 -11.13
N VAL A 122 -1.94 -22.20 -10.34
CA VAL A 122 -2.61 -22.07 -9.03
C VAL A 122 -1.76 -21.22 -8.09
N ARG A 123 -0.45 -21.42 -8.05
CA ARG A 123 0.46 -20.66 -7.20
C ARG A 123 0.51 -19.17 -7.59
N ILE A 124 0.54 -18.86 -8.89
CA ILE A 124 0.45 -17.48 -9.38
C ILE A 124 -0.88 -16.84 -8.97
N ARG A 125 -1.99 -17.57 -9.10
CA ARG A 125 -3.31 -17.07 -8.69
C ARG A 125 -3.37 -16.76 -7.20
N SER A 126 -2.86 -17.67 -6.36
CA SER A 126 -2.76 -17.46 -4.91
C SER A 126 -1.90 -16.24 -4.57
N LEU A 127 -0.77 -16.04 -5.26
CA LEU A 127 0.07 -14.85 -5.07
C LEU A 127 -0.63 -13.55 -5.48
N ASN A 128 -1.42 -13.57 -6.56
CA ASN A 128 -2.20 -12.39 -6.97
C ASN A 128 -3.23 -12.00 -5.91
N VAL A 129 -3.93 -12.97 -5.33
CA VAL A 129 -4.92 -12.70 -4.25
C VAL A 129 -4.26 -12.01 -3.07
N HIS A 130 -3.12 -12.52 -2.59
CA HIS A 130 -2.38 -11.88 -1.48
C HIS A 130 -1.85 -10.49 -1.84
N MET A 131 -1.46 -10.28 -3.10
CA MET A 131 -1.00 -8.97 -3.56
C MET A 131 -2.16 -7.96 -3.60
N ASP A 132 -3.33 -8.38 -4.06
CA ASP A 132 -4.52 -7.54 -4.12
C ASP A 132 -4.99 -7.16 -2.70
N GLU A 133 -4.92 -8.10 -1.75
CA GLU A 133 -5.20 -7.87 -0.33
C GLU A 133 -4.26 -6.82 0.26
N LEU A 134 -2.94 -6.96 0.09
CA LEU A 134 -1.95 -5.99 0.53
C LEU A 134 -2.15 -4.59 -0.08
N LEU A 135 -2.48 -4.53 -1.38
CA LEU A 135 -2.76 -3.27 -2.07
C LEU A 135 -4.05 -2.63 -1.55
N SER A 136 -5.06 -3.44 -1.22
CA SER A 136 -6.32 -2.96 -0.64
C SER A 136 -6.09 -2.37 0.75
N ASP A 137 -5.26 -2.99 1.58
CA ASP A 137 -4.89 -2.48 2.91
C ASP A 137 -4.12 -1.16 2.82
N ILE A 138 -3.16 -1.06 1.89
CA ILE A 138 -2.43 0.18 1.61
C ILE A 138 -3.39 1.28 1.15
N SER A 139 -4.34 0.96 0.26
CA SER A 139 -5.33 1.91 -0.25
C SER A 139 -6.27 2.41 0.86
N LYS A 140 -6.77 1.50 1.69
CA LYS A 140 -7.64 1.83 2.83
C LYS A 140 -6.92 2.73 3.85
N ASN A 141 -5.65 2.42 4.14
CA ASN A 141 -4.83 3.26 5.01
C ASN A 141 -4.50 4.61 4.36
N LYS A 142 -4.61 4.74 3.04
CA LYS A 142 -4.47 6.01 2.31
C LYS A 142 -5.70 6.90 2.38
N SER A 143 -6.89 6.34 2.43
CA SER A 143 -8.13 7.11 2.58
C SER A 143 -8.39 7.65 3.98
N VAL A 144 -7.85 7.02 5.03
CA VAL A 144 -8.06 7.46 6.42
C VAL A 144 -7.17 8.68 6.78
N GLY A 145 -6.08 8.90 6.05
CA GLY A 145 -5.15 10.01 6.29
C GLY A 145 -5.37 11.25 5.40
N LYS A 146 -6.55 11.42 4.80
CA LYS A 146 -6.99 12.63 4.07
C LYS A 146 -8.25 13.18 4.72
#